data_AF-A0A453RUT2-F1
#
_entry.id   AF-A0A453RUT2-F1
#
_cell.length_a   1.000
_cell.length_b   1.000
_cell.length_c   1.000
_cell.angle_alpha   90.00
_cell.angle_beta   90.00
_cell.angle_gamma   90.00
#
_symmetry.space_group_name_H-M   'P 1'
#
loop_
_entity.id
_entity.type
_entity.pdbx_description
1 polymer ?
#
loop_
_entity_poly.entity_id
_entity_poly.type
_entity_poly.pdbx_seq_one_letter_code
_entity_poly.pdbx_strand_id
1 'polypeptide(L)'
;MSFIYVSILLLHVILACFNRTSACVFPPPLQSNALQIEELLDKLSVSLTGEELEIIGKLYQQAMRLEVEFFSAQTLEEPVVAPLSRYRDPKDKLVIFSDFDLTCTVVDSSAILAEIAILSHQKASQSGSDNVLDRTKSADLRNSWNMLSNQYMEEHEQCIQKLLPPEEAKSVDYDQLYKGLEVLSEFERQANSRVIDSGVLRGMNLDDIRKAGERLILQDGCRNFFKKIGETREKVNLDIHILSYCWCAELIRSAFSSVGCLDGVNIHSNEFTFEGSVSTGHINRKIESPLDKVEKFKIIKSDLDSITPSLSVYIGDSVGDLLCLLEADVGIVVGSSTTLRRVGKQFGVSFAPLLPGLVEKQRRLWKQEASIFKARSGVLHTVSSWSEVQAFILGNDSS
;
A
#
# COMPACT_ATOMS: atom_id res chain seq x y z
N MET A 1 -3.05 -1.38 -20.99
CA MET A 1 -1.92 -2.33 -21.02
C MET A 1 -1.61 -3.02 -19.69
N SER A 2 -2.02 -2.51 -18.50
CA SER A 2 -1.70 -3.17 -17.21
C SER A 2 -2.61 -4.33 -16.78
N PHE A 3 -3.84 -4.44 -17.32
CA PHE A 3 -4.76 -5.54 -16.98
C PHE A 3 -4.35 -6.90 -17.56
N ILE A 4 -3.62 -6.89 -18.69
CA ILE A 4 -3.27 -8.08 -19.45
C ILE A 4 -2.16 -8.88 -18.74
N TYR A 5 -1.17 -8.18 -18.18
CA TYR A 5 -0.05 -8.79 -17.47
C TYR A 5 -0.48 -9.45 -16.16
N VAL A 6 -1.44 -8.85 -15.45
CA VAL A 6 -2.00 -9.39 -14.20
C VAL A 6 -2.82 -10.64 -14.50
N SER A 7 -3.64 -10.64 -15.55
CA SER A 7 -4.40 -11.83 -15.96
C SER A 7 -3.50 -12.99 -16.37
N ILE A 8 -2.45 -12.73 -17.15
CA ILE A 8 -1.47 -13.76 -17.55
C ILE A 8 -0.70 -14.31 -16.35
N LEU A 9 -0.30 -13.48 -15.39
CA LEU A 9 0.40 -13.96 -14.20
C LEU A 9 -0.52 -14.69 -13.21
N LEU A 10 -1.78 -14.26 -13.06
CA LEU A 10 -2.78 -15.03 -12.32
C LEU A 10 -2.97 -16.40 -12.98
N LEU A 11 -3.02 -16.42 -14.32
CA LEU A 11 -3.03 -17.65 -15.11
C LEU A 11 -1.81 -18.51 -14.82
N HIS A 12 -0.60 -17.95 -14.73
CA HIS A 12 0.62 -18.71 -14.41
C HIS A 12 0.61 -19.27 -12.99
N VAL A 13 0.01 -18.58 -12.02
CA VAL A 13 -0.16 -19.09 -10.65
C VAL A 13 -1.18 -20.22 -10.62
N ILE A 14 -2.30 -20.07 -11.35
CA ILE A 14 -3.34 -21.10 -11.50
C ILE A 14 -2.78 -22.32 -12.26
N LEU A 15 -2.14 -22.13 -13.41
CA LEU A 15 -1.52 -23.17 -14.25
C LEU A 15 -0.34 -23.85 -13.55
N ALA A 16 0.41 -23.11 -12.72
CA ALA A 16 1.37 -23.73 -11.83
C ALA A 16 0.63 -24.73 -10.95
N CYS A 17 -0.44 -24.37 -10.25
CA CYS A 17 -1.20 -25.30 -9.40
C CYS A 17 -1.78 -26.54 -10.13
N PHE A 18 -2.00 -26.51 -11.45
CA PHE A 18 -2.60 -27.62 -12.21
C PHE A 18 -1.61 -28.69 -12.71
N ASN A 19 -0.30 -28.51 -12.55
CA ASN A 19 0.70 -29.26 -13.32
C ASN A 19 0.95 -30.72 -12.85
N ARG A 20 0.01 -31.36 -12.14
CA ARG A 20 0.14 -32.77 -11.71
C ARG A 20 -1.08 -33.67 -11.88
N THR A 21 -2.26 -33.17 -12.21
CA THR A 21 -3.40 -34.05 -12.52
C THR A 21 -3.24 -34.61 -13.94
N SER A 22 -3.08 -35.93 -14.01
CA SER A 22 -2.85 -36.70 -15.23
C SER A 22 -3.80 -36.35 -16.39
N ALA A 23 -3.25 -36.38 -17.61
CA ALA A 23 -3.95 -36.51 -18.89
C ALA A 23 -4.65 -35.27 -19.52
N CYS A 24 -4.30 -34.04 -19.13
CA CYS A 24 -4.53 -32.88 -20.00
C CYS A 24 -3.20 -32.38 -20.56
N VAL A 25 -2.80 -32.96 -21.70
CA VAL A 25 -1.77 -32.36 -22.57
C VAL A 25 -2.36 -31.06 -23.11
N PHE A 26 -2.09 -29.94 -22.44
CA PHE A 26 -2.29 -28.64 -23.10
C PHE A 26 -1.31 -28.56 -24.28
N PRO A 27 -1.75 -28.14 -25.49
CA PRO A 27 -0.88 -27.92 -26.63
C PRO A 27 0.13 -26.78 -26.31
N PRO A 28 1.24 -26.61 -27.08
CA PRO A 28 2.45 -25.86 -26.70
C PRO A 28 2.21 -24.48 -26.07
N PRO A 29 3.17 -23.99 -25.25
CA PRO A 29 2.90 -23.30 -23.99
C PRO A 29 1.91 -22.16 -24.19
N LEU A 30 0.84 -22.12 -23.39
CA LEU A 30 -0.17 -21.05 -23.41
C LEU A 30 0.43 -19.65 -23.54
N GLN A 31 1.63 -19.42 -23.00
CA GLN A 31 2.39 -18.19 -23.15
C GLN A 31 2.72 -17.84 -24.61
N SER A 32 3.16 -18.79 -25.44
CA SER A 32 3.43 -18.54 -26.86
C SER A 32 2.14 -18.28 -27.65
N ASN A 33 1.05 -18.94 -27.28
CA ASN A 33 -0.24 -18.71 -27.93
C ASN A 33 -0.83 -17.36 -27.52
N ALA A 34 -0.72 -16.98 -26.23
CA ALA A 34 -1.12 -15.66 -25.74
C ALA A 34 -0.30 -14.55 -26.40
N LEU A 35 1.02 -14.70 -26.51
CA LEU A 35 1.89 -13.74 -27.22
C LEU A 35 1.50 -13.64 -28.71
N GLN A 36 1.22 -14.76 -29.37
CA GLN A 36 0.76 -14.75 -30.76
C GLN A 36 -0.60 -14.08 -30.92
N ILE A 37 -1.53 -14.30 -29.99
CA ILE A 37 -2.84 -13.65 -29.96
C ILE A 37 -2.67 -12.14 -29.75
N GLU A 38 -1.79 -11.71 -28.86
CA GLU A 38 -1.47 -10.29 -28.65
C GLU A 38 -0.83 -9.67 -29.89
N GLU A 39 0.17 -10.31 -30.49
CA GLU A 39 0.77 -9.83 -31.73
C GLU A 39 -0.24 -9.75 -32.88
N LEU A 40 -1.17 -10.71 -32.96
CA LEU A 40 -2.24 -10.70 -33.94
C LEU A 40 -3.22 -9.57 -33.65
N LEU A 41 -3.62 -9.36 -32.40
CA LEU A 41 -4.49 -8.25 -32.00
C LEU A 41 -3.84 -6.90 -32.31
N ASP A 42 -2.56 -6.72 -31.99
CA ASP A 42 -1.81 -5.51 -32.32
C ASP A 42 -1.77 -5.28 -33.83
N LYS A 43 -1.41 -6.30 -34.62
CA LYS A 43 -1.37 -6.20 -36.10
C LYS A 43 -2.74 -5.91 -36.69
N LEU A 44 -3.80 -6.56 -36.20
CA LEU A 44 -5.16 -6.37 -36.68
C LEU A 44 -5.71 -5.00 -36.27
N SER A 45 -5.34 -4.50 -35.09
CA SER A 45 -5.82 -3.23 -34.54
C SER A 45 -5.43 -2.00 -35.35
N VAL A 46 -4.31 -2.05 -36.07
CA VAL A 46 -3.82 -0.93 -36.92
C VAL A 46 -4.80 -0.58 -38.04
N SER A 47 -5.54 -1.56 -38.56
CA SER A 47 -6.49 -1.38 -39.67
C SER A 47 -7.93 -1.10 -39.25
N LEU A 48 -8.23 -1.10 -37.95
CA LEU A 48 -9.59 -0.99 -37.45
C LEU A 48 -10.03 0.45 -37.23
N THR A 49 -11.30 0.70 -37.47
CA THR A 49 -11.97 1.94 -37.07
C THR A 49 -12.19 1.99 -35.55
N GLY A 50 -12.47 3.17 -35.01
CA GLY A 50 -12.72 3.35 -33.57
C GLY A 50 -13.87 2.49 -33.04
N GLU A 51 -14.93 2.29 -33.82
CA GLU A 51 -16.07 1.43 -33.45
C GLU A 51 -15.68 -0.05 -33.42
N GLU A 52 -14.90 -0.51 -34.40
CA GLU A 52 -14.42 -1.90 -34.46
C GLU A 52 -13.45 -2.20 -33.30
N LEU A 53 -12.60 -1.25 -32.93
CA LEU A 53 -11.73 -1.35 -31.76
C LEU A 53 -12.54 -1.47 -30.46
N GLU A 54 -13.65 -0.74 -30.33
CA GLU A 54 -14.52 -0.85 -29.16
C GLU A 54 -15.18 -2.24 -29.08
N ILE A 55 -15.65 -2.78 -30.21
CA ILE A 55 -16.26 -4.11 -30.27
C ILE A 55 -15.23 -5.19 -29.91
N ILE A 56 -14.03 -5.14 -30.50
CA ILE A 56 -12.96 -6.09 -30.22
C ILE A 56 -12.50 -5.99 -28.77
N GLY A 57 -12.42 -4.77 -28.23
CA GLY A 57 -12.14 -4.54 -26.80
C GLY A 57 -13.15 -5.24 -25.89
N LYS A 58 -14.45 -5.13 -26.19
CA LYS A 58 -15.51 -5.82 -25.44
C LYS A 58 -15.43 -7.34 -25.54
N LEU A 59 -15.19 -7.88 -26.74
CA LEU A 59 -15.05 -9.32 -26.96
C LEU A 59 -13.83 -9.89 -26.23
N TYR A 60 -12.69 -9.18 -26.29
CA TYR A 60 -11.49 -9.58 -25.57
C TYR A 60 -11.70 -9.57 -24.05
N GLN A 61 -12.32 -8.52 -23.50
CA GLN A 61 -12.69 -8.47 -22.08
C GLN A 61 -13.60 -9.64 -21.69
N GLN A 62 -14.60 -9.97 -22.52
CA GLN A 62 -15.48 -11.10 -22.28
C GLN A 62 -14.74 -12.44 -22.34
N ALA A 63 -13.81 -12.62 -23.28
CA ALA A 63 -12.99 -13.82 -23.39
C ALA A 63 -12.11 -14.00 -22.14
N MET A 64 -11.41 -12.95 -21.71
CA MET A 64 -10.61 -12.95 -20.48
C MET A 64 -11.47 -13.25 -19.25
N ARG A 65 -12.68 -12.70 -19.17
CA ARG A 65 -13.60 -12.97 -18.06
C ARG A 65 -14.00 -14.44 -18.01
N LEU A 66 -14.42 -15.02 -19.14
CA LEU A 66 -14.80 -16.43 -19.25
C LEU A 66 -13.63 -17.37 -18.92
N GLU A 67 -12.41 -17.00 -19.34
CA GLU A 67 -11.21 -17.76 -19.01
C GLU A 67 -10.93 -17.75 -17.50
N VAL A 68 -11.01 -16.57 -16.85
CA VAL A 68 -10.88 -16.45 -15.39
C VAL A 68 -11.98 -17.22 -14.66
N GLU A 69 -13.24 -17.14 -15.12
CA GLU A 69 -14.37 -17.89 -14.57
C GLU A 69 -14.13 -19.41 -14.68
N PHE A 70 -13.68 -19.89 -15.84
CA PHE A 70 -13.38 -21.31 -16.08
C PHE A 70 -12.30 -21.83 -15.11
N PHE A 71 -11.21 -21.09 -14.95
CA PHE A 71 -10.12 -21.47 -14.06
C PHE A 71 -10.48 -21.35 -12.59
N SER A 72 -11.27 -20.34 -12.21
CA SER A 72 -11.72 -20.14 -10.83
C SER A 72 -12.72 -21.21 -10.38
N ALA A 73 -13.50 -21.77 -11.33
CA ALA A 73 -14.43 -22.85 -11.05
C ALA A 73 -13.75 -24.21 -10.81
N GLN A 74 -12.45 -24.34 -11.11
CA GLN A 74 -11.75 -25.59 -10.89
C GLN A 74 -11.44 -25.79 -9.41
N THR A 75 -11.85 -26.93 -8.86
CA THR A 75 -11.54 -27.30 -7.48
C THR A 75 -10.12 -27.82 -7.39
N LEU A 76 -9.22 -27.05 -6.77
CA LEU A 76 -7.89 -27.50 -6.39
C LEU A 76 -7.94 -28.08 -4.98
N GLU A 77 -7.77 -29.40 -4.85
CA GLU A 77 -7.63 -30.10 -3.55
C GLU A 77 -6.24 -29.93 -2.95
N GLU A 78 -5.25 -29.52 -3.74
CA GLU A 78 -3.87 -29.36 -3.29
C GLU A 78 -3.66 -28.08 -2.46
N PRO A 79 -2.67 -28.09 -1.53
CA PRO A 79 -2.26 -26.88 -0.80
C PRO A 79 -1.82 -25.76 -1.76
N VAL A 80 -2.36 -24.55 -1.58
CA VAL A 80 -2.05 -23.37 -2.40
C VAL A 80 -1.43 -22.26 -1.55
N VAL A 81 -0.43 -21.55 -2.09
CA VAL A 81 0.20 -20.39 -1.43
C VAL A 81 -0.61 -19.09 -1.60
N ALA A 82 -1.62 -19.10 -2.46
CA ALA A 82 -2.52 -17.98 -2.73
C ALA A 82 -3.92 -18.49 -3.14
N PRO A 83 -5.02 -17.83 -2.71
CA PRO A 83 -5.02 -16.69 -1.81
C PRO A 83 -4.62 -17.07 -0.38
N LEU A 84 -4.07 -16.12 0.39
CA LEU A 84 -3.66 -16.36 1.78
C LEU A 84 -4.81 -16.83 2.65
N SER A 85 -6.03 -16.37 2.36
CA SER A 85 -7.27 -16.85 3.00
C SER A 85 -7.45 -18.38 2.93
N ARG A 86 -6.89 -19.05 1.91
CA ARG A 86 -6.92 -20.52 1.74
C ARG A 86 -5.64 -21.23 2.16
N TYR A 87 -4.51 -20.54 2.19
CA TYR A 87 -3.20 -21.12 2.54
C TYR A 87 -3.11 -21.53 4.02
N ARG A 88 -3.77 -20.77 4.90
CA ARG A 88 -3.66 -20.85 6.35
C ARG A 88 -4.76 -21.70 6.98
N ASP A 89 -4.56 -22.16 8.21
CA ASP A 89 -5.67 -22.74 9.01
C ASP A 89 -6.70 -21.63 9.26
N PRO A 90 -8.02 -21.87 9.05
CA PRO A 90 -9.07 -20.90 9.36
C PRO A 90 -9.06 -20.37 10.80
N LYS A 91 -8.47 -21.11 11.74
CA LYS A 91 -8.31 -20.71 13.14
C LYS A 91 -7.20 -19.69 13.36
N ASP A 92 -6.15 -19.75 12.54
CA ASP A 92 -5.07 -18.77 12.61
C ASP A 92 -5.63 -17.39 12.30
N LYS A 93 -4.93 -16.33 12.69
CA LYS A 93 -5.34 -14.96 12.39
C LYS A 93 -4.53 -14.37 11.24
N LEU A 94 -5.17 -13.68 10.32
CA LEU A 94 -4.48 -12.94 9.26
C LEU A 94 -4.49 -11.48 9.65
N VAL A 95 -3.30 -10.89 9.76
CA VAL A 95 -3.17 -9.50 10.21
C VAL A 95 -2.50 -8.70 9.11
N ILE A 96 -3.26 -7.74 8.58
CA ILE A 96 -2.78 -6.85 7.52
C ILE A 96 -2.40 -5.54 8.16
N PHE A 97 -1.19 -5.09 7.87
CA PHE A 97 -0.71 -3.77 8.18
C PHE A 97 -0.52 -3.02 6.87
N SER A 98 -0.90 -1.75 6.85
CA SER A 98 -0.65 -0.90 5.69
C SER A 98 -0.20 0.48 6.14
N ASP A 99 0.74 1.06 5.39
CA ASP A 99 0.88 2.51 5.37
C ASP A 99 -0.34 3.14 4.67
N PHE A 100 -0.48 4.46 4.80
CA PHE A 100 -1.58 5.22 4.21
C PHE A 100 -1.12 6.11 3.05
N ASP A 101 -0.15 6.98 3.30
CA ASP A 101 0.30 7.99 2.34
C ASP A 101 1.07 7.34 1.21
N LEU A 102 0.70 7.62 -0.05
CA LEU A 102 1.27 7.05 -1.29
C LEU A 102 1.11 5.53 -1.45
N THR A 103 0.90 4.79 -0.37
CA THR A 103 0.52 3.38 -0.33
C THR A 103 -0.97 3.18 -0.60
N CYS A 104 -1.86 3.81 0.18
CA CYS A 104 -3.30 3.77 -0.05
C CYS A 104 -3.78 4.95 -0.89
N THR A 105 -3.22 6.15 -0.66
CA THR A 105 -3.59 7.39 -1.37
C THR A 105 -2.69 7.63 -2.58
N VAL A 106 -3.16 8.39 -3.56
CA VAL A 106 -2.32 8.85 -4.69
C VAL A 106 -1.50 10.09 -4.32
N VAL A 107 -1.97 10.85 -3.33
CA VAL A 107 -1.35 12.11 -2.88
C VAL A 107 -1.08 12.01 -1.38
N ASP A 108 0.07 12.54 -0.97
CA ASP A 108 0.49 12.62 0.43
C ASP A 108 -0.48 13.47 1.26
N SER A 109 -0.91 12.95 2.41
CA SER A 109 -1.88 13.60 3.28
C SER A 109 -1.39 14.92 3.86
N SER A 110 -0.09 15.12 4.04
CA SER A 110 0.46 16.41 4.52
C SER A 110 0.14 17.54 3.56
N ALA A 111 0.26 17.31 2.25
CA ALA A 111 -0.06 18.29 1.21
C ALA A 111 -1.56 18.62 1.19
N ILE A 112 -2.39 17.61 1.41
CA ILE A 112 -3.86 17.76 1.50
C ILE A 112 -4.23 18.61 2.71
N LEU A 113 -3.67 18.29 3.89
CA LEU A 113 -3.92 19.04 5.12
C LEU A 113 -3.41 20.49 5.02
N ALA A 114 -2.24 20.71 4.41
CA ALA A 114 -1.74 22.06 4.16
C ALA A 114 -2.68 22.87 3.26
N GLU A 115 -3.20 22.29 2.17
CA GLU A 115 -4.14 23.00 1.29
C GLU A 115 -5.47 23.28 2.00
N ILE A 116 -5.98 22.37 2.84
CA ILE A 116 -7.16 22.63 3.68
C ILE A 116 -6.91 23.83 4.61
N ALA A 117 -5.72 23.92 5.23
CA ALA A 117 -5.37 25.05 6.09
C ALA A 117 -5.34 26.38 5.33
N ILE A 118 -4.75 26.39 4.12
CA ILE A 118 -4.68 27.56 3.25
C ILE A 118 -6.10 28.01 2.83
N LEU A 119 -6.97 27.08 2.43
CA LEU A 119 -8.35 27.37 2.02
C LEU A 119 -9.23 27.79 3.20
N SER A 120 -9.03 27.23 4.39
CA SER A 120 -9.77 27.60 5.61
C SER A 120 -9.54 29.07 5.98
N HIS A 121 -8.30 29.55 5.86
CA HIS A 121 -7.97 30.96 6.06
C HIS A 121 -8.63 31.86 5.01
N GLN A 122 -8.73 31.43 3.75
CA GLN A 122 -9.44 32.20 2.72
C GLN A 122 -10.94 32.30 3.00
N LYS A 123 -11.60 31.22 3.45
CA LYS A 123 -13.03 31.22 3.77
C LYS A 123 -13.38 32.11 4.97
N ALA A 124 -12.60 32.04 6.05
CA ALA A 124 -12.78 32.91 7.23
C ALA A 124 -12.68 34.41 6.85
N SER A 125 -11.93 34.71 5.79
CA SER A 125 -11.71 36.06 5.27
C SER A 125 -12.85 36.58 4.38
N GLN A 126 -13.71 35.71 3.84
CA GLN A 126 -14.86 36.12 2.99
C GLN A 126 -16.12 36.43 3.81
N SER A 127 -16.19 35.99 5.07
CA SER A 127 -17.27 36.33 6.00
C SER A 127 -17.11 37.70 6.68
N GLY A 128 -16.00 38.41 6.43
CA GLY A 128 -15.75 39.81 6.80
C GLY A 128 -15.35 40.61 5.56
N SER A 129 -15.57 41.93 5.55
CA SER A 129 -15.32 42.80 4.39
C SER A 129 -13.97 42.54 3.69
N ASP A 130 -13.98 42.38 2.35
CA ASP A 130 -12.81 42.19 1.48
C ASP A 130 -11.65 43.15 1.82
N ASN A 131 -10.68 42.67 2.62
CA ASN A 131 -9.50 43.43 2.98
C ASN A 131 -8.24 42.82 2.36
N VAL A 132 -7.43 43.68 1.70
CA VAL A 132 -6.12 43.34 1.10
C VAL A 132 -5.20 42.58 2.06
N LEU A 133 -5.31 42.85 3.36
CA LEU A 133 -4.57 42.21 4.45
C LEU A 133 -4.73 40.68 4.50
N ASP A 134 -5.90 40.16 4.11
CA ASP A 134 -6.22 38.74 4.29
C ASP A 134 -5.78 37.87 3.09
N ARG A 135 -5.69 38.47 1.89
CA ARG A 135 -5.00 37.83 0.74
C ARG A 135 -3.51 37.67 1.02
N THR A 136 -2.89 38.64 1.69
CA THR A 136 -1.48 38.58 2.09
C THR A 136 -1.23 37.41 3.05
N LYS A 137 -2.08 37.22 4.08
CA LYS A 137 -1.94 36.10 5.03
C LYS A 137 -2.04 34.71 4.40
N SER A 138 -2.95 34.52 3.44
CA SER A 138 -3.06 33.24 2.73
C SER A 138 -1.84 32.96 1.85
N ALA A 139 -1.31 34.00 1.18
CA ALA A 139 -0.07 33.89 0.42
C ALA A 139 1.12 33.58 1.33
N ASP A 140 1.18 34.19 2.52
CA ASP A 140 2.22 33.95 3.52
C ASP A 140 2.19 32.50 4.04
N LEU A 141 1.00 31.93 4.29
CA LEU A 141 0.84 30.52 4.67
C LEU A 141 1.31 29.57 3.57
N ARG A 142 0.92 29.84 2.31
CA ARG A 142 1.36 29.02 1.17
C ARG A 142 2.88 29.09 0.98
N ASN A 143 3.47 30.28 1.12
CA ASN A 143 4.92 30.44 1.07
C ASN A 143 5.62 29.69 2.20
N SER A 144 5.08 29.77 3.43
CA SER A 144 5.59 29.05 4.60
C SER A 144 5.55 27.53 4.39
N TRP A 145 4.43 27.00 3.88
CA TRP A 145 4.30 25.59 3.52
C TRP A 145 5.32 25.17 2.46
N ASN A 146 5.45 25.95 1.37
CA ASN A 146 6.40 25.64 0.31
C ASN A 146 7.85 25.63 0.82
N MET A 147 8.22 26.57 1.71
CA MET A 147 9.53 26.58 2.34
C MET A 147 9.77 25.33 3.19
N LEU A 148 8.81 24.95 4.04
CA LEU A 148 8.90 23.75 4.88
C LEU A 148 9.00 22.47 4.04
N SER A 149 8.17 22.35 3.01
CA SER A 149 8.16 21.19 2.10
C SER A 149 9.46 21.07 1.31
N ASN A 150 10.02 22.17 0.82
CA ASN A 150 11.30 22.16 0.11
C ASN A 150 12.45 21.78 1.05
N GLN A 151 12.49 22.39 2.24
CA GLN A 151 13.49 22.06 3.25
C GLN A 151 13.40 20.58 3.66
N TYR A 152 12.19 20.04 3.82
CA TYR A 152 11.98 18.63 4.12
C TYR A 152 12.57 17.73 3.02
N MET A 153 12.28 17.99 1.74
CA MET A 153 12.80 17.17 0.64
C MET A 153 14.34 17.17 0.58
N GLU A 154 14.96 18.34 0.76
CA GLU A 154 16.42 18.48 0.75
C GLU A 154 17.09 17.75 1.92
N GLU A 155 16.59 17.98 3.14
CA GLU A 155 17.13 17.36 4.35
C GLU A 155 16.85 15.85 4.38
N HIS A 156 15.71 15.39 3.89
CA HIS A 156 15.38 13.97 3.77
C HIS A 156 16.40 13.25 2.88
N GLU A 157 16.73 13.77 1.70
CA GLU A 157 17.75 13.14 0.85
C GLU A 157 19.13 13.13 1.53
N GLN A 158 19.52 14.21 2.24
CA GLN A 158 20.75 14.21 3.03
C GLN A 158 20.75 13.15 4.14
N CYS A 159 19.60 12.96 4.79
CA CYS A 159 19.42 11.93 5.80
C CYS A 159 19.56 10.52 5.21
N ILE A 160 18.96 10.28 4.04
CA ILE A 160 19.13 9.01 3.31
C ILE A 160 20.61 8.76 2.99
N GLN A 161 21.36 9.77 2.52
CA GLN A 161 22.79 9.61 2.24
C GLN A 161 23.60 9.25 3.50
N LYS A 162 23.30 9.85 4.65
CA LYS A 162 23.97 9.55 5.93
C LYS A 162 23.65 8.15 6.45
N LEU A 163 22.45 7.65 6.15
CA LEU A 163 21.98 6.33 6.57
C LEU A 163 22.68 5.19 5.81
N LEU A 164 23.06 5.41 4.56
CA LEU A 164 23.61 4.34 3.71
C LEU A 164 25.03 3.93 4.16
N PRO A 165 25.28 2.63 4.41
CA PRO A 165 26.65 2.16 4.62
C PRO A 165 27.46 2.29 3.33
N PRO A 166 28.81 2.32 3.40
CA PRO A 166 29.66 2.53 2.22
C PRO A 166 29.63 1.35 1.23
N GLU A 167 29.36 0.14 1.70
CA GLU A 167 29.32 -1.07 0.88
C GLU A 167 27.94 -1.73 0.92
N GLU A 168 27.52 -2.31 -0.20
CA GLU A 168 26.29 -3.08 -0.31
C GLU A 168 26.40 -4.40 0.48
N ALA A 169 25.47 -4.66 1.39
CA ALA A 169 25.48 -5.88 2.19
C ALA A 169 25.13 -7.12 1.34
N LYS A 170 25.87 -8.22 1.54
CA LYS A 170 25.67 -9.49 0.82
C LYS A 170 24.42 -10.25 1.26
N SER A 171 23.94 -9.96 2.45
CA SER A 171 22.75 -10.55 3.07
C SER A 171 22.07 -9.48 3.91
N VAL A 172 20.81 -9.70 4.27
CA VAL A 172 20.02 -8.77 5.08
C VAL A 172 20.76 -8.40 6.36
N ASP A 173 21.12 -7.12 6.49
CA ASP A 173 21.67 -6.55 7.72
C ASP A 173 20.61 -5.70 8.42
N TYR A 174 19.71 -6.40 9.12
CA TYR A 174 18.58 -5.78 9.81
C TYR A 174 19.04 -4.83 10.93
N ASP A 175 20.09 -5.20 11.67
CA ASP A 175 20.55 -4.44 12.82
C ASP A 175 21.23 -3.13 12.40
N GLN A 176 22.02 -3.14 11.33
CA GLN A 176 22.56 -1.89 10.77
C GLN A 176 21.47 -1.03 10.14
N LEU A 177 20.49 -1.62 9.46
CA LEU A 177 19.35 -0.88 8.92
C LEU A 177 18.58 -0.18 10.04
N TYR A 178 18.29 -0.90 11.13
CA TYR A 178 17.59 -0.34 12.29
C TYR A 178 18.34 0.87 12.86
N LYS A 179 19.65 0.73 13.09
CA LYS A 179 20.50 1.83 13.56
C LYS A 179 20.55 3.00 12.58
N GLY A 180 20.64 2.73 11.28
CA GLY A 180 20.61 3.78 10.26
C GLY A 180 19.31 4.59 10.29
N LEU A 181 18.17 3.92 10.50
CA LEU A 181 16.86 4.56 10.58
C LEU A 181 16.61 5.35 11.88
N GLU A 182 17.49 5.25 12.89
CA GLU A 182 17.48 6.18 14.03
C GLU A 182 17.75 7.62 13.57
N VAL A 183 18.64 7.81 12.60
CA VAL A 183 18.94 9.13 12.02
C VAL A 183 17.70 9.70 11.31
N LEU A 184 17.00 8.86 10.55
CA LEU A 184 15.75 9.26 9.90
C LEU A 184 14.68 9.60 10.93
N SER A 185 14.60 8.83 12.02
CA SER A 185 13.65 9.08 13.10
C SER A 185 13.87 10.41 13.82
N GLU A 186 15.13 10.80 14.03
CA GLU A 186 15.44 12.12 14.59
C GLU A 186 15.05 13.25 13.62
N PHE A 187 15.35 13.08 12.33
CA PHE A 187 14.95 14.03 11.29
C PHE A 187 13.43 14.24 11.24
N GLU A 188 12.64 13.18 11.22
CA GLU A 188 11.16 13.28 11.18
C GLU A 188 10.60 14.07 12.38
N ARG A 189 11.13 13.79 13.59
CA ARG A 189 10.76 14.52 14.81
C ARG A 189 11.05 16.01 14.72
N GLN A 190 12.19 16.37 14.14
CA GLN A 190 12.57 17.77 13.92
C GLN A 190 11.69 18.43 12.85
N ALA A 191 11.43 17.75 11.74
CA ALA A 191 10.54 18.22 10.68
C ALA A 191 9.13 18.51 11.19
N ASN A 192 8.54 17.59 11.96
CA ASN A 192 7.25 17.80 12.61
C ASN A 192 7.26 18.98 13.59
N SER A 193 8.37 19.22 14.28
CA SER A 193 8.49 20.39 15.18
C SER A 193 8.43 21.69 14.41
N ARG A 194 9.16 21.81 13.29
CA ARG A 194 9.10 23.00 12.42
C ARG A 194 7.70 23.26 11.88
N VAL A 195 6.96 22.21 11.50
CA VAL A 195 5.57 22.34 11.05
C VAL A 195 4.68 22.88 12.16
N ILE A 196 4.77 22.34 13.38
CA ILE A 196 3.98 22.83 14.53
C ILE A 196 4.35 24.28 14.85
N ASP A 197 5.64 24.60 14.92
CA ASP A 197 6.15 25.93 15.28
C ASP A 197 5.77 26.99 14.24
N SER A 198 5.67 26.61 12.96
CA SER A 198 5.22 27.51 11.89
C SER A 198 3.75 27.93 12.02
N GLY A 199 2.94 27.15 12.74
CA GLY A 199 1.50 27.38 12.85
C GLY A 199 0.72 27.14 11.55
N VAL A 200 1.33 26.57 10.50
CA VAL A 200 0.68 26.35 9.20
C VAL A 200 -0.59 25.48 9.28
N LEU A 201 -0.70 24.66 10.33
CA LEU A 201 -1.81 23.73 10.56
C LEU A 201 -2.95 24.32 11.43
N ARG A 202 -2.85 25.58 11.84
CA ARG A 202 -3.87 26.24 12.68
C ARG A 202 -5.13 26.57 11.86
N GLY A 203 -6.29 26.58 12.52
CA GLY A 203 -7.52 27.14 11.95
C GLY A 203 -8.29 26.20 11.00
N MET A 204 -7.79 24.99 10.74
CA MET A 204 -8.52 23.99 9.95
C MET A 204 -9.77 23.51 10.68
N ASN A 205 -10.89 23.42 9.96
CA ASN A 205 -12.12 22.87 10.50
C ASN A 205 -12.18 21.34 10.32
N LEU A 206 -12.61 20.63 11.36
CA LEU A 206 -12.75 19.17 11.38
C LEU A 206 -13.67 18.64 10.26
N ASP A 207 -14.75 19.35 9.92
CA ASP A 207 -15.67 18.93 8.86
C ASP A 207 -15.06 19.08 7.47
N ASP A 208 -14.18 20.07 7.27
CA ASP A 208 -13.43 20.20 6.01
C ASP A 208 -12.41 19.05 5.88
N ILE A 209 -11.79 18.61 6.98
CA ILE A 209 -10.92 17.42 7.02
C ILE A 209 -11.72 16.15 6.68
N ARG A 210 -12.90 15.96 7.27
CA ARG A 210 -13.78 14.82 6.97
C ARG A 210 -14.17 14.76 5.50
N LYS A 211 -14.65 15.88 4.95
CA LYS A 211 -15.03 15.99 3.53
C LYS A 211 -13.85 15.71 2.59
N ALA A 212 -12.65 16.15 2.96
CA ALA A 212 -11.45 15.85 2.19
C ALA A 212 -11.14 14.35 2.23
N GLY A 213 -11.22 13.73 3.40
CA GLY A 213 -11.04 12.28 3.60
C GLY A 213 -12.00 11.46 2.75
N GLU A 214 -13.30 11.79 2.78
CA GLU A 214 -14.33 11.10 1.99
C GLU A 214 -14.07 11.13 0.47
N ARG A 215 -13.41 12.19 0.00
CA ARG A 215 -13.13 12.46 -1.43
C ARG A 215 -11.72 12.10 -1.85
N LEU A 216 -10.93 11.48 -0.98
CA LEU A 216 -9.55 11.08 -1.32
C LEU A 216 -9.54 10.15 -2.52
N ILE A 217 -8.60 10.42 -3.42
CA ILE A 217 -8.27 9.54 -4.53
C ILE A 217 -7.33 8.48 -3.98
N LEU A 218 -7.82 7.24 -3.94
CA LEU A 218 -7.04 6.08 -3.53
C LEU A 218 -6.34 5.45 -4.74
N GLN A 219 -5.24 4.75 -4.47
CA GLN A 219 -4.49 3.98 -5.46
C GLN A 219 -5.39 2.97 -6.19
N ASP A 220 -5.02 2.62 -7.42
CA ASP A 220 -5.79 1.67 -8.22
C ASP A 220 -5.99 0.32 -7.48
N GLY A 221 -7.24 -0.14 -7.44
CA GLY A 221 -7.68 -1.32 -6.69
C GLY A 221 -7.85 -1.13 -5.17
N CYS A 222 -7.33 -0.06 -4.56
CA CYS A 222 -7.31 0.12 -3.10
C CYS A 222 -8.73 0.20 -2.52
N ARG A 223 -9.60 1.01 -3.14
CA ARG A 223 -11.02 1.13 -2.76
C ARG A 223 -11.71 -0.24 -2.77
N ASN A 224 -11.49 -1.05 -3.80
CA ASN A 224 -12.11 -2.37 -3.92
C ASN A 224 -11.61 -3.34 -2.85
N PHE A 225 -10.30 -3.31 -2.59
CA PHE A 225 -9.68 -4.12 -1.53
C PHE A 225 -10.29 -3.82 -0.17
N PHE A 226 -10.29 -2.57 0.28
CA PHE A 226 -10.83 -2.21 1.60
C PHE A 226 -12.35 -2.41 1.71
N LYS A 227 -13.09 -2.17 0.63
CA LYS A 227 -14.52 -2.53 0.58
C LYS A 227 -14.72 -4.03 0.80
N LYS A 228 -13.96 -4.87 0.08
CA LYS A 228 -14.04 -6.33 0.21
C LYS A 228 -13.65 -6.80 1.62
N ILE A 229 -12.63 -6.19 2.23
CA ILE A 229 -12.25 -6.44 3.63
C ILE A 229 -13.44 -6.17 4.56
N GLY A 230 -14.14 -5.05 4.39
CA GLY A 230 -15.34 -4.72 5.18
C GLY A 230 -16.44 -5.78 5.08
N GLU A 231 -16.56 -6.44 3.91
CA GLU A 231 -17.57 -7.47 3.65
C GLU A 231 -17.16 -8.87 4.14
N THR A 232 -15.86 -9.18 4.18
CA THR A 232 -15.38 -10.57 4.37
C THR A 232 -14.56 -10.82 5.63
N ARG A 233 -14.00 -9.80 6.29
CA ARG A 233 -13.00 -9.97 7.37
C ARG A 233 -13.40 -10.96 8.47
N GLU A 234 -14.66 -10.95 8.89
CA GLU A 234 -15.18 -11.85 9.94
C GLU A 234 -15.15 -13.32 9.48
N LYS A 235 -15.46 -13.55 8.20
CA LYS A 235 -15.47 -14.90 7.61
C LYS A 235 -14.07 -15.46 7.43
N VAL A 236 -13.09 -14.57 7.24
CA VAL A 236 -11.69 -14.94 6.97
C VAL A 236 -10.77 -14.67 8.17
N ASN A 237 -11.30 -14.49 9.39
CA ASN A 237 -10.55 -14.22 10.63
C ASN A 237 -9.38 -13.23 10.43
N LEU A 238 -9.72 -12.04 9.95
CA LEU A 238 -8.77 -11.03 9.49
C LEU A 238 -8.89 -9.72 10.26
N ASP A 239 -7.76 -9.22 10.71
CA ASP A 239 -7.62 -7.87 11.26
C ASP A 239 -6.81 -6.98 10.31
N ILE A 240 -7.14 -5.69 10.30
CA ILE A 240 -6.41 -4.69 9.53
C ILE A 240 -6.03 -3.49 10.38
N HIS A 241 -4.79 -3.07 10.22
CA HIS A 241 -4.14 -2.00 10.96
C HIS A 241 -3.50 -1.01 9.98
N ILE A 242 -3.72 0.28 10.19
CA ILE A 242 -3.06 1.35 9.44
C ILE A 242 -2.01 1.97 10.35
N LEU A 243 -0.75 1.94 9.93
CA LEU A 243 0.34 2.61 10.64
C LEU A 243 0.82 3.77 9.75
N SER A 244 0.55 5.01 10.14
CA SER A 244 0.76 6.17 9.27
C SER A 244 1.32 7.37 10.02
N TYR A 245 2.14 8.17 9.33
CA TYR A 245 2.63 9.46 9.82
C TYR A 245 1.59 10.58 9.72
N CYS A 246 0.49 10.35 9.01
CA CYS A 246 -0.57 11.35 8.79
C CYS A 246 -0.88 12.11 10.08
N TRP A 247 -0.88 13.43 9.99
CA TRP A 247 -1.05 14.29 11.16
C TRP A 247 -2.46 14.29 11.75
N CYS A 248 -3.46 13.75 11.04
CA CYS A 248 -4.84 13.68 11.50
C CYS A 248 -5.50 12.35 11.14
N ALA A 249 -5.71 11.51 12.15
CA ALA A 249 -6.36 10.21 11.98
C ALA A 249 -7.81 10.32 11.48
N GLU A 250 -8.48 11.46 11.69
CA GLU A 250 -9.84 11.70 11.17
C GLU A 250 -9.88 11.69 9.63
N LEU A 251 -8.82 12.16 8.97
CA LEU A 251 -8.71 12.11 7.51
C LEU A 251 -8.74 10.65 7.03
N ILE A 252 -7.94 9.79 7.68
CA ILE A 252 -7.86 8.35 7.40
C ILE A 252 -9.20 7.66 7.68
N ARG A 253 -9.82 7.94 8.85
CA ARG A 253 -11.13 7.40 9.23
C ARG A 253 -12.20 7.74 8.19
N SER A 254 -12.23 9.00 7.74
CA SER A 254 -13.20 9.47 6.75
C SER A 254 -12.98 8.84 5.38
N ALA A 255 -11.73 8.57 5.00
CA ALA A 255 -11.40 7.85 3.77
C ALA A 255 -11.92 6.41 3.79
N PHE A 256 -11.64 5.65 4.86
CA PHE A 256 -12.10 4.26 4.97
C PHE A 256 -13.60 4.13 5.24
N SER A 257 -14.20 5.13 5.90
CA SER A 257 -15.64 5.30 6.00
C SER A 257 -16.29 5.32 4.61
N SER A 258 -15.79 6.16 3.70
CA SER A 258 -16.38 6.36 2.37
C SER A 258 -16.22 5.17 1.41
N VAL A 259 -15.39 4.18 1.76
CA VAL A 259 -15.27 2.92 1.03
C VAL A 259 -16.09 1.78 1.65
N GLY A 260 -16.76 2.01 2.79
CA GLY A 260 -17.55 0.99 3.49
C GLY A 260 -16.75 0.12 4.46
N CYS A 261 -15.61 0.60 4.96
CA CYS A 261 -14.71 -0.14 5.86
C CYS A 261 -14.55 0.56 7.23
N LEU A 262 -15.59 1.24 7.72
CA LEU A 262 -15.52 2.19 8.84
C LEU A 262 -15.16 1.55 10.19
N ASP A 263 -15.90 0.52 10.60
CA ASP A 263 -15.60 -0.27 11.80
C ASP A 263 -14.54 -1.36 11.53
N GLY A 264 -13.99 -1.32 10.31
CA GLY A 264 -13.07 -2.24 9.67
C GLY A 264 -11.66 -2.23 10.22
N VAL A 265 -11.19 -1.04 10.57
CA VAL A 265 -9.78 -0.68 10.49
C VAL A 265 -9.26 -0.05 11.76
N ASN A 266 -8.20 -0.63 12.31
CA ASN A 266 -7.50 -0.08 13.46
C ASN A 266 -6.49 0.98 12.99
N ILE A 267 -6.76 2.26 13.23
CA ILE A 267 -5.91 3.36 12.76
C ILE A 267 -4.95 3.79 13.87
N HIS A 268 -3.65 3.71 13.57
CA HIS A 268 -2.56 4.19 14.39
C HIS A 268 -1.83 5.28 13.62
N SER A 269 -2.07 6.53 14.00
CA SER A 269 -1.42 7.69 13.41
C SER A 269 -1.35 8.83 14.41
N ASN A 270 -0.75 9.94 14.00
CA ASN A 270 -0.81 11.18 14.74
C ASN A 270 -2.23 11.77 14.73
N GLU A 271 -2.49 12.71 15.64
CA GLU A 271 -3.79 13.37 15.72
C GLU A 271 -3.64 14.86 16.01
N PHE A 272 -4.43 15.69 15.34
CA PHE A 272 -4.49 17.11 15.66
C PHE A 272 -5.16 17.35 17.00
N THR A 273 -4.68 18.37 17.70
CA THR A 273 -5.39 18.89 18.87
C THR A 273 -6.40 19.94 18.41
N PHE A 274 -7.66 19.75 18.80
CA PHE A 274 -8.76 20.64 18.44
C PHE A 274 -9.28 21.42 19.64
N GLU A 275 -9.66 22.68 19.40
CA GLU A 275 -10.52 23.47 20.28
C GLU A 275 -11.90 23.57 19.61
N GLY A 276 -12.87 22.87 20.18
CA GLY A 276 -14.15 22.64 19.49
C GLY A 276 -13.93 21.85 18.20
N SER A 277 -14.25 22.43 17.06
CA SER A 277 -14.06 21.83 15.72
C SER A 277 -12.88 22.43 14.95
N VAL A 278 -12.04 23.24 15.58
CA VAL A 278 -10.95 23.97 14.92
C VAL A 278 -9.60 23.48 15.42
N SER A 279 -8.68 23.19 14.49
CA SER A 279 -7.31 22.76 14.80
C SER A 279 -6.53 23.88 15.47
N THR A 280 -5.87 23.54 16.59
CA THR A 280 -4.91 24.40 17.30
C THR A 280 -3.54 24.45 16.61
N GLY A 281 -3.34 23.66 15.55
CA GLY A 281 -2.07 23.47 14.86
C GLY A 281 -1.06 22.60 15.62
N HIS A 282 -1.39 22.12 16.81
CA HIS A 282 -0.58 21.16 17.53
C HIS A 282 -0.91 19.71 17.10
N ILE A 283 0.12 18.87 17.00
CA ILE A 283 0.03 17.46 16.65
C ILE A 283 0.37 16.63 17.90
N ASN A 284 -0.54 15.75 18.30
CA ASN A 284 -0.27 14.66 19.23
C ASN A 284 0.47 13.54 18.49
N ARG A 285 1.77 13.46 18.74
CA ARG A 285 2.72 12.60 18.03
C ARG A 285 2.70 11.19 18.61
N LYS A 286 2.10 10.26 17.88
CA LYS A 286 1.97 8.84 18.24
C LYS A 286 2.79 7.92 17.35
N ILE A 287 2.84 8.23 16.05
CA ILE A 287 3.65 7.53 15.05
C ILE A 287 4.25 8.60 14.14
N GLU A 288 5.50 8.97 14.40
CA GLU A 288 6.18 10.01 13.62
C GLU A 288 7.47 9.53 12.96
N SER A 289 7.87 8.28 13.18
CA SER A 289 9.13 7.75 12.68
C SER A 289 9.07 6.28 12.28
N PRO A 290 10.07 5.79 11.51
CA PRO A 290 10.14 4.38 11.10
C PRO A 290 10.21 3.44 12.31
N LEU A 291 10.86 3.91 13.38
CA LEU A 291 10.98 3.18 14.64
C LEU A 291 9.63 3.07 15.35
N ASP A 292 8.85 4.15 15.41
CA ASP A 292 7.49 4.10 16.00
C ASP A 292 6.59 3.10 15.25
N LYS A 293 6.68 3.08 13.91
CA LYS A 293 5.93 2.13 13.07
C LYS A 293 6.30 0.69 13.43
N VAL A 294 7.60 0.34 13.46
CA VAL A 294 8.01 -1.06 13.72
C VAL A 294 7.76 -1.48 15.16
N GLU A 295 7.91 -0.58 16.13
CA GLU A 295 7.58 -0.88 17.53
C GLU A 295 6.07 -1.12 17.69
N LYS A 296 5.23 -0.28 17.09
CA LYS A 296 3.78 -0.47 17.09
C LYS A 296 3.39 -1.79 16.43
N PHE A 297 3.98 -2.11 15.27
CA PHE A 297 3.79 -3.38 14.58
C PHE A 297 4.12 -4.57 15.49
N LYS A 298 5.29 -4.56 16.14
CA LYS A 298 5.75 -5.63 17.03
C LYS A 298 4.84 -5.85 18.23
N ILE A 299 4.38 -4.76 18.86
CA ILE A 299 3.44 -4.83 19.99
C ILE A 299 2.15 -5.51 19.53
N ILE A 300 1.54 -5.02 18.45
CA ILE A 300 0.29 -5.59 17.93
C ILE A 300 0.47 -7.07 17.57
N LYS A 301 1.56 -7.42 16.87
CA LYS A 301 1.84 -8.81 16.46
C LYS A 301 2.03 -9.72 17.66
N SER A 302 2.82 -9.29 18.65
CA SER A 302 3.09 -10.05 19.88
C SER A 302 1.83 -10.27 20.70
N ASP A 303 0.99 -9.24 20.85
CA ASP A 303 -0.27 -9.34 21.58
C ASP A 303 -1.22 -10.35 20.91
N LEU A 304 -1.31 -10.34 19.58
CA LEU A 304 -2.13 -11.29 18.82
C LEU A 304 -1.59 -12.72 18.88
N ASP A 305 -0.27 -12.91 18.72
CA ASP A 305 0.38 -14.22 18.78
C ASP A 305 0.27 -14.87 20.17
N SER A 306 0.11 -14.07 21.23
CA SER A 306 -0.14 -14.59 22.58
C SER A 306 -1.50 -15.30 22.71
N ILE A 307 -2.44 -15.01 21.80
CA ILE A 307 -3.80 -15.55 21.79
C ILE A 307 -3.91 -16.66 20.74
N THR A 308 -3.45 -16.40 19.52
CA THR A 308 -3.55 -17.34 18.39
C THR A 308 -2.41 -17.11 17.42
N PRO A 309 -1.86 -18.16 16.77
CA PRO A 309 -0.89 -17.99 15.71
C PRO A 309 -1.43 -17.03 14.64
N SER A 310 -0.60 -16.09 14.19
CA SER A 310 -0.99 -15.14 13.16
C SER A 310 0.03 -15.03 12.02
N LEU A 311 -0.49 -14.88 10.80
CA LEU A 311 0.28 -14.56 9.60
C LEU A 311 0.17 -13.05 9.35
N SER A 312 1.30 -12.37 9.28
CA SER A 312 1.38 -10.92 9.09
C SER A 312 1.73 -10.54 7.66
N VAL A 313 1.00 -9.59 7.11
CA VAL A 313 1.31 -8.94 5.83
C VAL A 313 1.51 -7.45 6.11
N TYR A 314 2.61 -6.87 5.65
CA TYR A 314 2.79 -5.41 5.67
C TYR A 314 2.83 -4.87 4.25
N ILE A 315 2.09 -3.78 4.01
CA ILE A 315 2.00 -3.10 2.72
C ILE A 315 2.50 -1.67 2.90
N GLY A 316 3.52 -1.27 2.14
CA GLY A 316 4.11 0.07 2.21
C GLY A 316 4.77 0.47 0.91
N ASP A 317 5.28 1.70 0.82
CA ASP A 317 5.91 2.23 -0.40
C ASP A 317 7.26 2.91 -0.14
N SER A 318 7.59 3.18 1.14
CA SER A 318 8.66 4.10 1.50
C SER A 318 9.79 3.45 2.33
N VAL A 319 10.88 4.20 2.50
CA VAL A 319 11.98 3.82 3.42
C VAL A 319 11.49 3.73 4.87
N GLY A 320 10.50 4.54 5.25
CA GLY A 320 9.93 4.53 6.59
C GLY A 320 9.18 3.25 6.94
N ASP A 321 8.81 2.47 5.93
CA ASP A 321 8.14 1.18 6.08
C ASP A 321 9.10 -0.01 6.09
N LEU A 322 10.38 0.19 5.74
CA LEU A 322 11.30 -0.90 5.43
C LEU A 322 11.48 -1.88 6.60
N LEU A 323 11.49 -1.37 7.84
CA LEU A 323 11.55 -2.24 9.02
C LEU A 323 10.30 -3.11 9.16
N CYS A 324 9.10 -2.52 9.03
CA CYS A 324 7.86 -3.27 9.11
C CYS A 324 7.71 -4.28 7.96
N LEU A 325 8.10 -3.87 6.75
CA LEU A 325 8.14 -4.74 5.56
C LEU A 325 9.01 -5.98 5.78
N LEU A 326 10.15 -5.82 6.47
CA LEU A 326 11.03 -6.92 6.81
C LEU A 326 10.56 -7.74 8.03
N GLU A 327 9.89 -7.13 8.99
CA GLU A 327 9.38 -7.83 10.18
C GLU A 327 8.12 -8.65 9.91
N ALA A 328 7.35 -8.31 8.88
CA ALA A 328 6.19 -9.10 8.46
C ALA A 328 6.59 -10.43 7.80
N ASP A 329 5.71 -11.43 7.92
CA ASP A 329 5.89 -12.72 7.23
C ASP A 329 5.87 -12.54 5.71
N VAL A 330 5.10 -11.55 5.25
CA VAL A 330 5.06 -11.08 3.86
C VAL A 330 5.14 -9.55 3.81
N GLY A 331 6.25 -9.02 3.31
CA GLY A 331 6.38 -7.60 2.98
C GLY A 331 6.00 -7.34 1.52
N ILE A 332 5.04 -6.44 1.29
CA ILE A 332 4.56 -6.03 -0.04
C ILE A 332 4.85 -4.55 -0.26
N VAL A 333 5.54 -4.25 -1.35
CA VAL A 333 5.88 -2.89 -1.77
C VAL A 333 4.96 -2.47 -2.90
N VAL A 334 4.18 -1.41 -2.66
CA VAL A 334 3.36 -0.76 -3.68
C VAL A 334 4.18 0.36 -4.33
N GLY A 335 4.09 0.47 -5.65
CA GLY A 335 4.74 1.55 -6.39
C GLY A 335 6.21 1.31 -6.74
N SER A 336 6.92 2.39 -7.06
CA SER A 336 8.22 2.34 -7.75
C SER A 336 9.32 3.18 -7.07
N SER A 337 9.19 3.46 -5.78
CA SER A 337 10.16 4.26 -5.00
C SER A 337 11.60 3.81 -5.23
N THR A 338 12.38 4.66 -5.90
CA THR A 338 13.79 4.41 -6.19
C THR A 338 14.63 4.50 -4.93
N THR A 339 14.26 5.39 -4.00
CA THR A 339 14.91 5.55 -2.70
C THR A 339 14.76 4.30 -1.83
N LEU A 340 13.55 3.74 -1.73
CA LEU A 340 13.33 2.48 -1.01
C LEU A 340 14.18 1.35 -1.58
N ARG A 341 14.21 1.21 -2.91
CA ARG A 341 15.01 0.17 -3.58
C ARG A 341 16.51 0.37 -3.35
N ARG A 342 17.00 1.61 -3.45
CA ARG A 342 18.40 1.97 -3.18
C ARG A 342 18.79 1.62 -1.75
N VAL A 343 18.00 2.07 -0.76
CA VAL A 343 18.25 1.77 0.65
C VAL A 343 18.18 0.28 0.91
N GLY A 344 17.07 -0.37 0.55
CA GLY A 344 16.88 -1.80 0.76
C GLY A 344 18.03 -2.64 0.18
N LYS A 345 18.43 -2.36 -1.07
CA LYS A 345 19.55 -3.07 -1.71
C LYS A 345 20.86 -2.88 -0.94
N GLN A 346 21.14 -1.67 -0.48
CA GLN A 346 22.35 -1.39 0.33
C GLN A 346 22.41 -2.25 1.60
N PHE A 347 21.27 -2.60 2.17
CA PHE A 347 21.15 -3.49 3.34
C PHE A 347 20.86 -4.95 2.98
N GLY A 348 21.09 -5.37 1.73
CA GLY A 348 20.96 -6.77 1.30
C GLY A 348 19.52 -7.25 1.10
N VAL A 349 18.57 -6.32 0.91
CA VAL A 349 17.16 -6.62 0.58
C VAL A 349 17.00 -6.75 -0.93
N SER A 350 16.31 -7.80 -1.33
CA SER A 350 15.92 -8.07 -2.71
C SER A 350 14.44 -7.75 -2.95
N PHE A 351 14.13 -7.25 -4.14
CA PHE A 351 12.78 -6.91 -4.54
C PHE A 351 12.38 -7.81 -5.71
N ALA A 352 11.32 -8.60 -5.54
CA ALA A 352 10.82 -9.51 -6.56
C ALA A 352 9.35 -9.20 -6.85
N PRO A 353 8.87 -9.25 -8.11
CA PRO A 353 7.45 -9.13 -8.39
C PRO A 353 6.65 -10.19 -7.61
N LEU A 354 5.48 -9.81 -7.07
CA LEU A 354 4.70 -10.67 -6.18
C LEU A 354 4.31 -11.96 -6.88
N LEU A 355 3.57 -11.87 -7.98
CA LEU A 355 2.98 -13.02 -8.66
C LEU A 355 4.02 -14.05 -9.19
N PRO A 356 5.16 -13.68 -9.82
CA PRO A 356 6.22 -14.65 -10.16
C PRO A 356 6.85 -15.27 -8.91
N GLY A 357 6.99 -14.49 -7.83
CA GLY A 357 7.46 -14.98 -6.54
C GLY A 357 6.53 -16.04 -5.94
N LEU A 358 5.21 -15.90 -6.13
CA LEU A 358 4.22 -16.89 -5.69
C LEU A 358 4.34 -18.21 -6.46
N VAL A 359 4.63 -18.17 -7.77
CA VAL A 359 4.87 -19.39 -8.55
C VAL A 359 6.05 -20.18 -8.00
N GLU A 360 7.15 -19.50 -7.66
CA GLU A 360 8.31 -20.18 -7.07
C GLU A 360 8.01 -20.72 -5.67
N LYS A 361 7.26 -19.96 -4.86
CA LYS A 361 6.79 -20.41 -3.54
C LYS A 361 5.88 -21.64 -3.63
N GLN A 362 4.96 -21.69 -4.60
CA GLN A 362 4.10 -22.87 -4.84
C GLN A 362 4.95 -24.10 -5.19
N ARG A 363 5.98 -23.96 -6.03
CA ARG A 363 6.90 -25.05 -6.36
C ARG A 363 7.62 -25.61 -5.14
N ARG A 364 8.00 -24.74 -4.21
CA ARG A 364 8.67 -25.11 -2.96
C ARG A 364 7.73 -25.79 -1.97
N LEU A 365 6.46 -25.36 -1.92
CA LEU A 365 5.43 -26.00 -1.09
C LEU A 365 5.25 -27.48 -1.46
N TRP A 366 5.22 -27.79 -2.75
CA TRP A 366 5.13 -29.18 -3.21
C TRP A 366 6.37 -30.03 -2.94
N LYS A 367 7.54 -29.40 -2.78
CA LYS A 367 8.77 -30.07 -2.34
C LYS A 367 8.81 -30.31 -0.82
N GLN A 368 7.74 -29.96 -0.10
CA GLN A 368 7.62 -30.06 1.36
C GLN A 368 8.72 -29.30 2.10
N GLU A 369 9.20 -28.19 1.54
CA GLU A 369 10.12 -27.29 2.24
C GLU A 369 9.37 -26.55 3.36
N ALA A 370 10.01 -26.39 4.53
CA ALA A 370 9.42 -25.69 5.67
C ALA A 370 9.14 -24.19 5.38
N SER A 371 8.15 -23.64 6.10
CA SER A 371 7.63 -22.25 6.10
C SER A 371 7.91 -21.40 4.85
N ILE A 372 6.93 -21.34 3.95
CA ILE A 372 7.00 -20.61 2.68
C ILE A 372 7.10 -19.09 2.86
N PHE A 373 6.47 -18.56 3.91
CA PHE A 373 6.53 -17.17 4.33
C PHE A 373 7.30 -17.09 5.65
N LYS A 374 8.17 -16.08 5.75
CA LYS A 374 9.08 -15.93 6.87
C LYS A 374 9.49 -14.47 7.01
N ALA A 375 9.31 -13.93 8.21
CA ALA A 375 9.89 -12.65 8.60
C ALA A 375 11.39 -12.60 8.35
N ARG A 376 11.87 -11.43 7.95
CA ARG A 376 13.27 -11.10 7.69
C ARG A 376 13.95 -12.03 6.68
N SER A 377 13.18 -12.54 5.71
CA SER A 377 13.72 -13.37 4.62
C SER A 377 14.63 -12.59 3.67
N GLY A 378 14.55 -11.26 3.65
CA GLY A 378 15.29 -10.40 2.72
C GLY A 378 14.68 -10.28 1.34
N VAL A 379 13.48 -10.83 1.14
CA VAL A 379 12.73 -10.71 -0.11
C VAL A 379 11.47 -9.91 0.17
N LEU A 380 11.34 -8.77 -0.49
CA LEU A 380 10.12 -7.97 -0.51
C LEU A 380 9.42 -8.12 -1.86
N HIS A 381 8.10 -8.24 -1.82
CA HIS A 381 7.29 -8.47 -3.00
C HIS A 381 6.75 -7.17 -3.59
N THR A 382 7.01 -6.88 -4.85
CA THR A 382 6.54 -5.65 -5.49
C THR A 382 5.26 -5.89 -6.27
N VAL A 383 4.31 -4.95 -6.18
CA VAL A 383 3.05 -4.96 -6.93
C VAL A 383 2.86 -3.67 -7.71
N SER A 384 2.12 -3.76 -8.81
CA SER A 384 1.75 -2.59 -9.62
C SER A 384 0.43 -1.94 -9.19
N SER A 385 -0.43 -2.68 -8.48
CA SER A 385 -1.74 -2.21 -7.99
C SER A 385 -2.21 -3.01 -6.78
N TRP A 386 -3.21 -2.47 -6.07
CA TRP A 386 -3.88 -3.20 -5.00
C TRP A 386 -4.71 -4.38 -5.50
N SER A 387 -4.99 -4.47 -6.79
CA SER A 387 -5.67 -5.64 -7.37
C SER A 387 -4.82 -6.91 -7.23
N GLU A 388 -3.50 -6.81 -7.38
CA GLU A 388 -2.59 -7.93 -7.12
C GLU A 388 -2.56 -8.32 -5.63
N VAL A 389 -2.60 -7.31 -4.75
CA VAL A 389 -2.68 -7.50 -3.29
C VAL A 389 -3.98 -8.22 -2.94
N GLN A 390 -5.11 -7.77 -3.47
CA GLN A 390 -6.41 -8.40 -3.26
C GLN A 390 -6.41 -9.85 -3.73
N ALA A 391 -5.92 -10.12 -4.94
CA ALA A 391 -5.88 -11.47 -5.49
C ALA A 391 -4.98 -12.40 -4.65
N PHE A 392 -3.87 -11.88 -4.14
CA PHE A 392 -2.98 -12.65 -3.27
C PHE A 392 -3.57 -12.90 -1.88
N ILE A 393 -4.24 -11.92 -1.28
CA ILE A 393 -4.71 -12.02 0.11
C ILE A 393 -6.08 -12.71 0.19
N LEU A 394 -7.05 -12.20 -0.58
CA LEU A 394 -8.46 -12.58 -0.51
C LEU A 394 -8.88 -13.52 -1.64
N GLY A 395 -8.19 -13.47 -2.79
CA GLY A 395 -8.60 -14.16 -4.00
C GLY A 395 -9.59 -13.34 -4.82
N ASN A 396 -10.25 -13.99 -5.77
CA ASN A 396 -11.12 -13.33 -6.75
C ASN A 396 -12.63 -13.51 -6.48
N ASP A 397 -13.02 -13.77 -5.23
CA ASP A 397 -14.39 -14.20 -4.92
C ASP A 397 -15.42 -13.13 -5.32
N SER A 398 -15.98 -13.38 -6.50
CA SER A 398 -17.18 -12.81 -7.08
C SER A 398 -18.38 -13.68 -6.70
N SER A 399 -18.40 -14.17 -5.46
CA SER A 399 -19.48 -15.00 -4.92
C SER A 399 -20.59 -14.16 -4.35
#